data_AF-A0A2H1GGU1-F1
#
_entry.id   AF-A0A2H1GGU1-F1
#
_cell.length_a   1.000
_cell.length_b   1.000
_cell.length_c   1.000
_cell.angle_alpha   90.00
_cell.angle_beta   90.00
_cell.angle_gamma   90.00
#
_symmetry.space_group_name_H-M   'P 1'
#
loop_
_entity.id
_entity.type
_entity.pdbx_description
1 polymer ?
#
loop_
_entity_poly.entity_id
_entity_poly.type
_entity_poly.pdbx_seq_one_letter_code
_entity_poly.pdbx_strand_id
1 'polypeptide(L)'
;MQAAAKTFMSAKHIAVAGASSIPSKFGHQIFAWYLDHGIPAIPMNPTLSSVTVQKKEYDTIASPSKLASPKDTSLSVITPPAVTAKILKEAKEVGVKAVWLQPGSFDDEILNYALEAFPGAAPLDGTTIRNVPPSSKGRKVNAPPKKRFGSKQQIVKTKRQEPTRRSDRISNAGLKSEGSAQLPAKPP
;
A
#
# COMPACT_ATOMS: atom_id res chain seq x y z
N MET A 1 -1.05 1.05 -29.26
CA MET A 1 -0.93 1.25 -27.79
C MET A 1 -1.83 2.37 -27.24
N GLN A 2 -1.80 3.60 -27.79
CA GLN A 2 -2.61 4.70 -27.24
C GLN A 2 -4.13 4.42 -27.19
N ALA A 3 -4.69 3.73 -28.19
CA ALA A 3 -6.12 3.40 -28.22
C ALA A 3 -6.53 2.45 -27.08
N ALA A 4 -5.76 1.38 -26.83
CA ALA A 4 -6.06 0.41 -25.77
C ALA A 4 -5.95 1.04 -24.36
N ALA A 5 -4.91 1.84 -24.13
CA ALA A 5 -4.76 2.60 -22.88
C ALA A 5 -5.92 3.59 -22.66
N LYS A 6 -6.36 4.28 -23.73
CA LYS A 6 -7.52 5.17 -23.68
C LYS A 6 -8.80 4.41 -23.35
N THR A 7 -9.04 3.27 -23.99
CA THR A 7 -10.19 2.40 -23.69
C THR A 7 -10.18 1.96 -22.24
N PHE A 8 -9.04 1.46 -21.75
CA PHE A 8 -8.90 1.03 -20.36
C PHE A 8 -9.22 2.16 -19.36
N MET A 9 -8.62 3.35 -19.56
CA MET A 9 -8.77 4.49 -18.66
C MET A 9 -10.13 5.20 -18.78
N SER A 10 -10.94 4.86 -19.79
CA SER A 10 -12.30 5.42 -19.96
C SER A 10 -13.36 4.76 -19.06
N ALA A 11 -13.02 3.63 -18.41
CA ALA A 11 -13.91 2.96 -17.48
C ALA A 11 -14.16 3.80 -16.21
N LYS A 12 -15.34 3.66 -15.61
CA LYS A 12 -15.69 4.36 -14.37
C LYS A 12 -14.91 3.82 -13.18
N HIS A 13 -14.58 2.53 -13.21
CA HIS A 13 -13.89 1.82 -12.14
C HIS A 13 -12.69 1.05 -12.69
N ILE A 14 -11.67 0.89 -11.86
CA ILE A 14 -10.53 0.01 -12.14
C ILE A 14 -10.44 -1.02 -11.03
N ALA A 15 -10.53 -2.30 -11.36
CA ALA A 15 -10.24 -3.38 -10.43
C ALA A 15 -8.75 -3.77 -10.52
N VAL A 16 -8.10 -4.01 -9.38
CA VAL A 16 -6.67 -4.33 -9.30
C VAL A 16 -6.48 -5.75 -8.78
N ALA A 17 -6.32 -6.70 -9.69
CA ALA A 17 -6.06 -8.10 -9.39
C ALA A 17 -4.61 -8.31 -8.92
N GLY A 18 -4.45 -8.81 -7.70
CA GLY A 18 -3.15 -8.94 -7.04
C GLY A 18 -2.85 -7.83 -6.05
N ALA A 19 -3.85 -7.04 -5.64
CA ALA A 19 -3.71 -6.04 -4.59
C ALA A 19 -3.21 -6.66 -3.28
N SER A 20 -2.37 -5.92 -2.54
CA SER A 20 -1.75 -6.40 -1.31
C SER A 20 -1.48 -5.26 -0.32
N SER A 21 -1.49 -5.57 0.97
CA SER A 21 -1.03 -4.65 2.03
C SER A 21 0.51 -4.53 2.11
N ILE A 22 1.26 -5.39 1.41
CA ILE A 22 2.73 -5.43 1.50
C ILE A 22 3.35 -4.40 0.54
N PRO A 23 4.05 -3.35 1.02
CA PRO A 23 4.56 -2.27 0.16
C PRO A 23 5.58 -2.69 -0.89
N SER A 24 6.34 -3.76 -0.62
CA SER A 24 7.31 -4.30 -1.57
C SER A 24 6.69 -5.03 -2.75
N LYS A 25 5.40 -5.41 -2.68
CA LYS A 25 4.70 -6.07 -3.78
C LYS A 25 4.20 -5.07 -4.81
N PHE A 26 4.35 -5.39 -6.10
CA PHE A 26 3.87 -4.55 -7.20
C PHE A 26 2.38 -4.22 -7.12
N GLY A 27 1.53 -5.18 -6.72
CA GLY A 27 0.10 -4.94 -6.56
C GLY A 27 -0.22 -3.87 -5.50
N HIS A 28 0.60 -3.71 -4.46
CA HIS A 28 0.46 -2.59 -3.52
C HIS A 28 0.81 -1.26 -4.18
N GLN A 29 1.94 -1.22 -4.90
CA GLN A 29 2.45 0.00 -5.55
C GLN A 29 1.48 0.52 -6.62
N ILE A 30 0.96 -0.38 -7.46
CA ILE A 30 -0.01 -0.03 -8.50
C ILE A 30 -1.35 0.40 -7.90
N PHE A 31 -1.84 -0.29 -6.86
CA PHE A 31 -3.07 0.13 -6.19
C PHE A 31 -2.90 1.51 -5.52
N ALA A 32 -1.82 1.74 -4.80
CA ALA A 32 -1.47 3.05 -4.24
C ALA A 32 -1.38 4.13 -5.32
N TRP A 33 -0.80 3.81 -6.48
CA TRP A 33 -0.70 4.73 -7.59
C TRP A 33 -2.08 5.20 -8.10
N TYR A 34 -3.04 4.29 -8.30
CA TYR A 34 -4.39 4.68 -8.70
C TYR A 34 -5.03 5.62 -7.66
N LEU A 35 -4.89 5.30 -6.37
CA LEU A 35 -5.40 6.13 -5.28
C LEU A 35 -4.77 7.53 -5.26
N ASP A 36 -3.45 7.63 -5.44
CA ASP A 36 -2.72 8.90 -5.47
C ASP A 36 -3.15 9.81 -6.62
N HIS A 37 -3.66 9.22 -7.71
CA HIS A 37 -4.13 9.94 -8.89
C HIS A 37 -5.65 10.21 -8.86
N GLY A 38 -6.32 9.91 -7.73
CA GLY A 38 -7.76 10.11 -7.58
C GLY A 38 -8.59 9.18 -8.47
N ILE A 39 -8.01 8.07 -8.93
CA ILE A 39 -8.70 7.09 -9.75
C ILE A 39 -9.37 6.07 -8.82
N PRO A 40 -10.70 5.89 -8.88
CA PRO A 40 -11.41 4.93 -8.05
C PRO A 40 -10.98 3.49 -8.40
N ALA A 41 -10.17 2.90 -7.52
CA ALA A 41 -9.67 1.54 -7.66
C ALA A 41 -10.30 0.60 -6.64
N ILE A 42 -10.64 -0.61 -7.09
CA ILE A 42 -11.18 -1.70 -6.27
C ILE A 42 -10.08 -2.75 -6.12
N PRO A 43 -9.58 -3.03 -4.91
CA PRO A 43 -8.56 -4.06 -4.74
C PRO A 43 -9.19 -5.45 -4.90
N MET A 44 -8.48 -6.35 -5.57
CA MET A 44 -8.92 -7.74 -5.76
C MET A 44 -7.86 -8.69 -5.23
N ASN A 45 -8.28 -9.54 -4.29
CA ASN A 45 -7.47 -10.56 -3.64
C ASN A 45 -8.38 -11.70 -3.15
N PRO A 46 -8.15 -12.96 -3.58
CA PRO A 46 -8.99 -14.09 -3.17
C PRO A 46 -8.78 -14.54 -1.72
N THR A 47 -7.67 -14.15 -1.09
CA THR A 47 -7.26 -14.66 0.23
C THR A 47 -7.49 -13.64 1.35
N LEU A 48 -7.21 -12.36 1.08
CA LEU A 48 -7.40 -11.29 2.05
C LEU A 48 -8.76 -10.64 1.81
N SER A 49 -9.56 -10.44 2.85
CA SER A 49 -10.84 -9.71 2.80
C SER A 49 -10.68 -8.19 2.72
N SER A 50 -9.51 -7.68 3.12
CA SER A 50 -9.16 -6.27 3.04
C SER A 50 -7.66 -6.10 2.77
N VAL A 51 -7.29 -4.94 2.22
CA VAL A 51 -5.89 -4.51 2.11
C VAL A 51 -5.70 -3.14 2.72
N THR A 52 -4.54 -2.93 3.34
CA THR A 52 -4.18 -1.65 3.94
C THR A 52 -3.16 -0.93 3.06
N VAL A 53 -3.54 0.23 2.54
CA VAL A 53 -2.69 1.09 1.70
C VAL A 53 -2.85 2.53 2.18
N GLN A 54 -1.73 3.27 2.30
CA GLN A 54 -1.72 4.66 2.81
C GLN A 54 -2.46 4.86 4.15
N LYS A 55 -2.33 3.88 5.07
CA LYS A 55 -3.00 3.87 6.39
C LYS A 55 -4.55 3.85 6.32
N LYS A 56 -5.11 3.45 5.19
CA LYS A 56 -6.54 3.21 5.00
C LYS A 56 -6.77 1.75 4.62
N GLU A 57 -7.87 1.20 5.10
CA GLU A 57 -8.31 -0.14 4.78
C GLU A 57 -9.31 -0.10 3.63
N TYR A 58 -9.19 -1.06 2.72
CA TYR A 58 -10.03 -1.20 1.54
C TYR A 58 -10.50 -2.65 1.44
N ASP A 59 -11.81 -2.84 1.40
CA ASP A 59 -12.41 -4.16 1.19
C ASP A 59 -12.03 -4.69 -0.18
N THR A 60 -11.65 -5.96 -0.21
CA THR A 60 -11.29 -6.64 -1.46
C THR A 60 -12.48 -7.40 -2.02
N ILE A 61 -12.41 -7.64 -3.31
CA ILE A 61 -13.20 -8.67 -3.96
C ILE A 61 -12.33 -9.88 -4.30
N ALA A 62 -12.93 -11.07 -4.28
CA ALA A 62 -12.19 -12.30 -4.53
C ALA A 62 -11.87 -12.53 -6.02
N SER A 63 -12.77 -12.08 -6.92
CA SER A 63 -12.69 -12.36 -8.35
C SER A 63 -13.57 -11.41 -9.19
N PRO A 64 -13.42 -11.39 -10.53
CA PRO A 64 -14.23 -10.55 -11.41
C PRO A 64 -15.75 -10.73 -11.27
N SER A 65 -16.26 -11.93 -10.94
CA SER A 65 -17.70 -12.15 -10.74
C SER A 65 -18.32 -11.44 -9.55
N LYS A 66 -17.50 -10.90 -8.64
CA LYS A 66 -17.96 -10.08 -7.52
C LYS A 66 -18.02 -8.58 -7.84
N LEU A 67 -17.69 -8.18 -9.07
CA LEU A 67 -17.84 -6.80 -9.50
C LEU A 67 -19.32 -6.42 -9.58
N ALA A 68 -19.68 -5.30 -8.95
CA ALA A 68 -21.03 -4.76 -9.02
C ALA A 68 -21.40 -4.24 -10.43
N SER A 69 -20.40 -3.79 -11.20
CA SER A 69 -20.61 -3.22 -12.55
C SER A 69 -19.46 -3.61 -13.50
N PRO A 70 -19.35 -4.89 -13.88
CA PRO A 70 -18.22 -5.39 -14.68
C PRO A 70 -18.10 -4.69 -16.04
N LYS A 71 -19.22 -4.34 -16.68
CA LYS A 71 -19.24 -3.61 -17.97
C LYS A 71 -18.70 -2.18 -17.92
N ASP A 72 -18.64 -1.60 -16.73
CA ASP A 72 -18.11 -0.25 -16.46
C ASP A 72 -16.76 -0.31 -15.73
N THR A 73 -16.18 -1.50 -15.60
CA THR A 73 -14.92 -1.74 -14.89
C THR A 73 -13.84 -2.24 -15.84
N SER A 74 -12.66 -1.63 -15.78
CA SER A 74 -11.43 -2.16 -16.40
C SER A 74 -10.61 -2.95 -15.38
N LEU A 75 -9.83 -3.94 -15.82
CA LEU A 75 -9.11 -4.85 -14.93
C LEU A 75 -7.59 -4.75 -15.09
N SER A 76 -6.91 -4.24 -14.06
CA SER A 76 -5.44 -4.20 -13.94
C SER A 76 -4.95 -5.49 -13.29
N VAL A 77 -4.10 -6.26 -13.99
CA VAL A 77 -3.71 -7.62 -13.59
C VAL A 77 -2.23 -7.70 -13.25
N ILE A 78 -1.93 -8.06 -12.00
CA ILE A 78 -0.57 -8.18 -11.43
C ILE A 78 -0.36 -9.57 -10.79
N THR A 79 -1.13 -10.58 -11.24
CA THR A 79 -1.06 -11.95 -10.71
C THR A 79 -0.13 -12.84 -11.53
N PRO A 80 0.40 -13.95 -10.97
CA PRO A 80 1.17 -14.91 -11.76
C PRO A 80 0.35 -15.50 -12.93
N PRO A 81 1.01 -15.96 -14.02
CA PRO A 81 0.34 -16.43 -15.25
C PRO A 81 -0.82 -17.42 -15.03
N ALA A 82 -0.62 -18.45 -14.20
CA ALA A 82 -1.64 -19.46 -13.91
C ALA A 82 -2.92 -18.87 -13.28
N VAL A 83 -2.79 -17.79 -12.52
CA VAL A 83 -3.91 -17.08 -11.91
C VAL A 83 -4.52 -16.09 -12.90
N THR A 84 -3.68 -15.39 -13.66
CA THR A 84 -4.12 -14.47 -14.73
C THR A 84 -5.02 -15.15 -15.74
N ALA A 85 -4.67 -16.36 -16.21
CA ALA A 85 -5.49 -17.10 -17.17
C ALA A 85 -6.92 -17.35 -16.68
N LYS A 86 -7.09 -17.65 -15.38
CA LYS A 86 -8.42 -17.86 -14.77
C LYS A 86 -9.20 -16.54 -14.67
N ILE A 87 -8.52 -15.49 -14.20
CA ILE A 87 -9.09 -14.16 -14.05
C ILE A 87 -9.57 -13.61 -15.40
N LEU A 88 -8.81 -13.80 -16.48
CA LEU A 88 -9.19 -13.29 -17.80
C LEU A 88 -10.42 -14.01 -18.36
N LYS A 89 -10.53 -15.33 -18.17
CA LYS A 89 -11.72 -16.09 -18.56
C LYS A 89 -12.97 -15.57 -17.84
N GLU A 90 -12.89 -15.47 -16.51
CA GLU A 90 -14.00 -14.98 -15.70
C GLU A 90 -14.35 -13.52 -16.03
N ALA A 91 -13.34 -12.66 -16.22
CA ALA A 91 -13.54 -11.27 -16.62
C ALA A 91 -14.30 -11.15 -17.95
N LYS A 92 -13.97 -12.00 -18.93
CA LYS A 92 -14.67 -12.07 -20.22
C LYS A 92 -16.13 -12.49 -20.02
N GLU A 93 -16.36 -13.54 -19.24
CA GLU A 93 -17.70 -14.08 -18.96
C GLU A 93 -18.63 -13.04 -18.32
N VAL A 94 -18.11 -12.23 -17.40
CA VAL A 94 -18.91 -11.20 -16.71
C VAL A 94 -18.97 -9.87 -17.46
N GLY A 95 -18.28 -9.75 -18.60
CA GLY A 95 -18.38 -8.61 -19.52
C GLY A 95 -17.45 -7.44 -19.20
N VAL A 96 -16.29 -7.69 -18.58
CA VAL A 96 -15.20 -6.70 -18.49
C VAL A 96 -14.74 -6.35 -19.91
N LYS A 97 -14.60 -5.05 -20.19
CA LYS A 97 -14.31 -4.56 -21.56
C LYS A 97 -12.82 -4.43 -21.87
N ALA A 98 -12.01 -4.15 -20.86
CA ALA A 98 -10.60 -3.86 -21.05
C ALA A 98 -9.78 -4.44 -19.90
N VAL A 99 -8.61 -4.96 -20.25
CA VAL A 99 -7.65 -5.54 -19.32
C VAL A 99 -6.28 -4.92 -19.55
N TRP A 100 -5.52 -4.76 -18.48
CA TRP A 100 -4.13 -4.33 -18.54
C TRP A 100 -3.26 -5.34 -17.82
N LEU A 101 -2.35 -5.98 -18.58
CA LEU A 101 -1.45 -7.01 -18.05
C LEU A 101 -0.10 -6.41 -17.72
N GLN A 102 0.34 -6.52 -16.46
CA GLN A 102 1.67 -6.07 -16.05
C GLN A 102 2.76 -7.08 -16.47
N PRO A 103 4.02 -6.64 -16.63
CA PRO A 103 5.14 -7.54 -16.87
C PRO A 103 5.20 -8.66 -15.82
N GLY A 104 5.37 -9.90 -16.29
CA GLY A 104 5.40 -11.09 -15.45
C GLY A 104 4.02 -11.66 -15.09
N SER A 105 2.92 -11.04 -15.50
CA SER A 105 1.56 -11.57 -15.28
C SER A 105 1.08 -12.51 -16.39
N PHE A 106 1.83 -12.64 -17.48
CA PHE A 106 1.42 -13.35 -18.70
C PHE A 106 2.60 -14.04 -19.37
N ASP A 107 2.28 -15.05 -20.17
CA ASP A 107 3.10 -15.65 -21.21
C ASP A 107 2.45 -15.38 -22.58
N ASP A 108 2.99 -15.96 -23.64
CA ASP A 108 2.51 -15.76 -25.01
C ASP A 108 1.06 -16.24 -25.20
N GLU A 109 0.68 -17.36 -24.58
CA GLU A 109 -0.68 -17.91 -24.66
C GLU A 109 -1.70 -16.97 -24.01
N ILE A 110 -1.38 -16.45 -22.82
CA ILE A 110 -2.23 -15.50 -22.09
C ILE A 110 -2.35 -14.18 -22.86
N LEU A 111 -1.25 -13.70 -23.44
CA LEU A 111 -1.26 -12.47 -24.22
C LEU A 111 -2.13 -12.60 -25.47
N ASN A 112 -1.98 -13.70 -26.21
CA ASN A 112 -2.80 -13.98 -27.39
C ASN A 112 -4.29 -14.06 -27.02
N TYR A 113 -4.62 -14.81 -25.96
CA TYR A 113 -5.99 -14.87 -25.45
C TYR A 113 -6.52 -13.47 -25.08
N ALA A 114 -5.72 -12.65 -24.40
CA ALA A 114 -6.14 -11.31 -23.99
C ALA A 114 -6.43 -10.40 -25.20
N LEU A 115 -5.60 -10.44 -26.24
CA LEU A 115 -5.78 -9.66 -27.46
C LEU A 115 -7.03 -10.09 -28.24
N GLU A 116 -7.34 -11.39 -28.27
CA GLU A 116 -8.56 -11.91 -28.90
C GLU A 116 -9.82 -11.63 -28.07
N ALA A 117 -9.75 -11.82 -26.76
CA ALA A 117 -10.89 -11.71 -25.86
C ALA A 117 -11.27 -10.26 -25.55
N PHE A 118 -10.29 -9.35 -25.55
CA PHE A 118 -10.46 -7.96 -25.16
C PHE A 118 -9.85 -7.06 -26.24
N PRO A 119 -10.66 -6.50 -27.14
CA PRO A 119 -10.19 -5.51 -28.12
C PRO A 119 -9.55 -4.26 -27.47
N GLY A 120 -9.82 -4.02 -26.18
CA GLY A 120 -9.19 -2.99 -25.35
C GLY A 120 -8.01 -3.47 -24.49
N ALA A 121 -7.46 -4.68 -24.74
CA ALA A 121 -6.29 -5.17 -24.03
C ALA A 121 -5.05 -4.32 -24.32
N ALA A 122 -4.32 -3.98 -23.26
CA ALA A 122 -2.99 -3.38 -23.36
C ALA A 122 -2.00 -4.23 -22.53
N PRO A 123 -0.95 -4.81 -23.14
CA PRO A 123 0.22 -5.20 -22.35
C PRO A 123 0.94 -3.94 -21.88
N LEU A 124 1.34 -3.90 -20.62
CA LEU A 124 2.18 -2.84 -20.07
C LEU A 124 3.64 -3.20 -20.35
N ASP A 125 4.36 -2.38 -21.11
CA ASP A 125 5.81 -2.54 -21.24
C ASP A 125 6.50 -2.01 -19.95
N GLY A 126 7.65 -2.56 -19.59
CA GLY A 126 8.40 -2.10 -18.41
C GLY A 126 8.79 -0.61 -18.46
N THR A 127 8.67 0.03 -19.62
CA THR A 127 8.89 1.46 -19.85
C THR A 127 7.73 2.33 -19.38
N THR A 128 6.49 1.83 -19.38
CA THR A 128 5.31 2.61 -18.99
C THR A 128 5.27 2.88 -17.47
N ILE A 129 6.00 2.12 -16.64
CA ILE A 129 6.25 2.49 -15.22
C ILE A 129 7.12 3.77 -15.13
N ARG A 130 7.87 4.15 -16.18
CA ARG A 130 8.56 5.46 -16.26
C ARG A 130 7.65 6.59 -16.77
N ASN A 131 6.58 6.26 -17.50
CA ASN A 131 5.55 7.21 -17.95
C ASN A 131 4.36 7.31 -16.99
N VAL A 132 4.25 6.41 -16.01
CA VAL A 132 3.75 6.74 -14.69
C VAL A 132 4.65 7.86 -14.18
N PRO A 133 4.13 9.11 -14.04
CA PRO A 133 4.98 10.23 -13.70
C PRO A 133 5.70 9.91 -12.38
N PRO A 134 7.03 10.11 -12.30
CA PRO A 134 7.73 9.94 -11.04
C PRO A 134 7.04 10.83 -10.01
N SER A 135 6.77 10.25 -8.83
CA SER A 135 6.27 10.95 -7.64
C SER A 135 6.72 12.41 -7.66
N SER A 136 5.80 13.31 -7.97
CA SER A 136 6.05 14.73 -7.86
C SER A 136 6.21 15.01 -6.37
N LYS A 137 7.48 15.15 -5.98
CA LYS A 137 8.03 15.78 -4.79
C LYS A 137 7.00 16.19 -3.75
N GLY A 138 7.07 15.53 -2.59
CA GLY A 138 6.74 16.06 -1.28
C GLY A 138 5.68 17.16 -1.24
N ARG A 139 4.46 16.80 -0.83
CA ARG A 139 3.54 17.76 -0.22
C ARG A 139 4.33 18.50 0.86
N LYS A 140 4.64 19.79 0.64
CA LYS A 140 5.20 20.65 1.68
C LYS A 140 4.27 20.55 2.88
N VAL A 141 4.74 19.88 3.93
CA VAL A 141 4.15 20.03 5.25
C VAL A 141 4.32 21.50 5.60
N ASN A 142 3.20 22.23 5.64
CA ASN A 142 3.20 23.56 6.21
C ASN A 142 3.61 23.39 7.68
N ALA A 143 4.82 23.85 8.01
CA ALA A 143 5.25 23.99 9.39
C ALA A 143 4.24 24.91 10.11
N PRO A 144 3.85 24.59 11.35
CA PRO A 144 2.96 25.46 12.11
C PRO A 144 3.61 26.85 12.29
N PRO A 145 2.83 27.94 12.29
CA PRO A 145 3.38 29.28 12.33
C PRO A 145 4.18 29.48 13.62
N LYS A 146 5.45 29.90 13.47
CA LYS A 146 6.29 30.31 14.59
C LYS A 146 5.61 31.47 15.32
N LYS A 147 5.25 31.27 16.59
CA LYS A 147 4.78 32.33 17.48
C LYS A 147 5.85 33.44 17.51
N ARG A 148 5.50 34.63 17.00
CA ARG A 148 6.24 35.86 17.27
C ARG A 148 5.97 36.24 18.73
N PHE A 149 6.91 35.98 19.62
CA PHE A 149 6.94 36.65 20.92
C PHE A 149 7.73 37.95 20.76
N GLY A 150 7.02 39.06 20.80
CA GLY A 150 7.59 40.38 21.00
C GLY A 150 7.04 40.95 22.29
N SER A 151 7.91 41.16 23.27
CA SER A 151 7.76 42.23 24.27
C SER A 151 9.03 42.32 25.11
N LYS A 152 9.71 43.46 24.94
CA LYS A 152 10.76 43.97 25.83
C LYS A 152 10.27 43.99 27.28
N GLN A 153 11.11 43.57 28.22
CA GLN A 153 11.26 44.23 29.51
C GLN A 153 12.73 44.13 29.97
N GLN A 154 13.11 45.14 30.74
CA GLN A 154 14.45 45.65 30.99
C GLN A 154 14.82 45.36 32.47
N ILE A 155 16.13 45.31 32.78
CA ILE A 155 16.75 45.50 34.12
C ILE A 155 16.59 44.25 35.03
N VAL A 156 17.64 43.64 35.61
CA VAL A 156 18.57 44.19 36.61
C VAL A 156 19.93 43.47 36.56
N LYS A 157 21.02 44.25 36.70
CA LYS A 157 22.36 43.75 37.02
C LYS A 157 22.43 43.39 38.50
N THR A 158 22.80 42.17 38.85
CA THR A 158 23.40 41.87 40.16
C THR A 158 24.54 40.87 40.02
N LYS A 159 25.67 41.25 40.58
CA LYS A 159 26.98 40.62 40.60
C LYS A 159 27.11 39.80 41.89
N ARG A 160 27.48 38.51 41.83
CA ARG A 160 28.51 37.86 42.70
C ARG A 160 28.45 36.33 42.71
N GLN A 161 29.66 35.78 42.62
CA GLN A 161 30.24 34.64 43.35
C GLN A 161 29.85 33.20 42.98
N GLU A 162 30.83 32.48 42.42
CA GLU A 162 31.04 31.06 42.73
C GLU A 162 31.48 30.89 44.20
N PRO A 163 31.21 29.72 44.79
CA PRO A 163 32.33 28.83 45.09
C PRO A 163 32.05 27.32 44.88
N THR A 164 32.99 26.67 44.19
CA THR A 164 33.66 25.39 44.51
C THR A 164 32.97 24.24 45.28
N ARG A 165 33.11 23.06 44.65
CA ARG A 165 33.63 21.75 45.14
C ARG A 165 32.75 20.76 45.94
N ARG A 166 33.11 19.49 45.65
CA ARG A 166 32.97 18.20 46.37
C ARG A 166 31.64 17.46 46.13
N SER A 167 31.64 16.31 45.44
CA SER A 167 32.24 14.99 45.76
C SER A 167 31.64 14.39 47.02
N ASP A 168 30.82 13.34 46.87
CA ASP A 168 30.63 12.15 47.73
C ASP A 168 29.58 11.28 47.02
N ARG A 169 29.89 10.14 46.38
CA ARG A 169 30.21 8.80 46.91
C ARG A 169 29.11 8.26 47.85
N ILE A 170 28.44 7.16 47.45
CA ILE A 170 28.38 5.86 48.13
C ILE A 170 27.20 5.00 47.63
N SER A 171 27.52 3.72 47.48
CA SER A 171 26.77 2.54 47.05
C SER A 171 25.81 1.96 48.11
N ASN A 172 24.82 1.15 47.68
CA ASN A 172 24.40 -0.14 48.27
C ASN A 172 23.26 -0.71 47.40
N ALA A 173 23.29 -1.91 46.81
CA ALA A 173 23.41 -3.28 47.35
C ALA A 173 22.16 -3.78 48.11
N GLY A 174 21.59 -4.90 47.63
CA GLY A 174 20.47 -5.66 48.22
C GLY A 174 19.75 -6.50 47.15
N LEU A 175 20.29 -7.64 46.68
CA LEU A 175 20.26 -9.01 47.23
C LEU A 175 18.86 -9.63 47.45
N LYS A 176 18.59 -10.62 46.57
CA LYS A 176 18.02 -11.97 46.75
C LYS A 176 16.67 -12.17 47.46
N SER A 177 15.83 -12.98 46.81
CA SER A 177 15.49 -14.32 47.33
C SER A 177 14.87 -15.21 46.26
N GLU A 178 15.52 -16.33 46.00
CA GLU A 178 14.97 -17.53 45.37
C GLU A 178 14.04 -18.26 46.34
N GLY A 179 13.15 -19.12 45.82
CA GLY A 179 12.32 -20.00 46.61
C GLY A 179 11.58 -21.03 45.75
N SER A 180 12.22 -22.19 45.57
CA SER A 180 11.76 -23.42 44.91
C SER A 180 10.51 -24.03 45.57
N ALA A 181 9.71 -24.81 44.81
CA ALA A 181 9.53 -26.28 44.94
C ALA A 181 8.01 -26.53 45.20
N GLN A 182 7.31 -27.63 44.88
CA GLN A 182 7.57 -28.97 44.38
C GLN A 182 6.18 -29.54 43.96
N LEU A 183 6.12 -30.39 42.93
CA LEU A 183 5.06 -31.41 42.69
C LEU A 183 5.18 -32.56 43.74
N PRO A 184 4.41 -33.68 43.76
CA PRO A 184 3.31 -34.15 42.91
C PRO A 184 2.11 -34.76 43.71
N ALA A 185 1.06 -35.21 42.99
CA ALA A 185 0.49 -36.58 43.04
C ALA A 185 -1.04 -36.66 42.80
N LYS A 186 -1.41 -37.58 41.90
CA LYS A 186 -2.70 -38.30 41.74
C LYS A 186 -2.86 -39.31 42.92
N PRO A 187 -3.95 -40.11 43.11
CA PRO A 187 -5.24 -40.30 42.40
C PRO A 187 -6.40 -40.34 43.46
N PRO A 188 -7.47 -41.20 43.47
CA PRO A 188 -7.82 -42.43 42.70
C PRO A 188 -8.52 -42.19 41.35
#